data_AF-A0A349HEB4-F1
#
_entry.id   AF-A0A349HEB4-F1
#
_cell.length_a   1.000
_cell.length_b   1.000
_cell.length_c   1.000
_cell.angle_alpha   90.00
_cell.angle_beta   90.00
_cell.angle_gamma   90.00
#
_symmetry.space_group_name_H-M   'P 1'
#
loop_
_entity.id
_entity.type
_entity.pdbx_description
1 polymer ?
#
loop_
_entity_poly.entity_id
_entity_poly.type
_entity_poly.pdbx_seq_one_letter_code
_entity_poly.pdbx_strand_id
1 'polypeptide(L)'
;MSWRSGSVLFKEIWPLLQKHILDQEERIEFTAKLLEILVNEDMDAYDVEDLHAEVRAAMRKIGLSIAESERYQQDNLTCSASTPQKSQWWKIW
;
A
#
# COMPACT_ATOMS: atom_id res chain seq x y z
N MET A 1 3.44 -12.20 -13.24
CA MET A 1 4.88 -11.99 -12.90
C MET A 1 5.12 -12.42 -11.45
N SER A 2 6.31 -12.30 -10.86
CA SER A 2 6.36 -12.28 -9.38
C SER A 2 5.76 -10.94 -8.93
N TRP A 3 4.83 -10.95 -8.00
CA TRP A 3 4.17 -9.76 -7.47
C TRP A 3 5.10 -8.61 -7.05
N ARG A 4 6.29 -8.95 -6.55
CA ARG A 4 7.36 -8.00 -6.22
C ARG A 4 8.09 -7.44 -7.44
N SER A 5 8.21 -8.21 -8.51
CA SER A 5 8.83 -7.74 -9.75
C SER A 5 7.97 -6.67 -10.42
N GLY A 6 6.64 -6.76 -10.31
CA GLY A 6 5.72 -5.74 -10.81
C GLY A 6 5.89 -4.40 -10.09
N SER A 7 6.00 -4.42 -8.76
CA SER A 7 6.14 -3.18 -7.97
C SER A 7 7.50 -2.51 -8.18
N VAL A 8 8.56 -3.29 -8.34
CA VAL A 8 9.89 -2.78 -8.73
C VAL A 8 9.86 -2.15 -10.12
N LEU A 9 9.28 -2.83 -11.11
CA LEU A 9 9.15 -2.30 -12.48
C LEU A 9 8.38 -0.98 -12.50
N PHE A 10 7.27 -0.89 -11.76
CA PHE A 10 6.49 0.34 -11.67
C PHE A 10 7.32 1.50 -11.08
N LYS A 11 8.10 1.23 -10.03
CA LYS A 11 8.99 2.24 -9.41
C LYS A 11 10.06 2.75 -10.37
N GLU A 12 10.54 1.92 -11.29
CA GLU A 12 11.49 2.33 -12.34
C GLU A 12 10.83 3.13 -13.45
N ILE A 13 9.60 2.79 -13.82
CA ILE A 13 8.82 3.48 -14.87
C ILE A 13 8.32 4.84 -14.38
N TRP A 14 7.93 4.95 -13.10
CA TRP A 14 7.28 6.13 -12.56
C TRP A 14 8.03 7.47 -12.82
N PRO A 15 9.35 7.59 -12.57
CA PRO A 15 10.09 8.80 -12.91
C PRO A 15 10.08 9.15 -14.40
N LEU A 16 10.00 8.15 -15.29
CA LEU A 16 9.90 8.37 -16.74
C LEU A 16 8.54 8.96 -17.10
N LEU A 17 7.45 8.51 -16.47
CA LEU A 17 6.12 9.09 -16.66
C LEU A 17 6.10 10.55 -16.23
N GLN A 18 6.68 10.88 -15.08
CA GLN A 18 6.77 12.26 -14.62
C GLN A 18 7.59 13.15 -15.55
N LYS A 19 8.65 12.60 -16.18
CA LYS A 19 9.51 13.32 -17.11
C LYS A 19 8.82 13.60 -18.46
N HIS A 20 8.00 12.67 -18.94
CA HIS A 20 7.48 12.71 -20.31
C HIS A 20 6.01 13.14 -20.40
N ILE A 21 5.22 12.93 -19.35
CA ILE A 21 3.82 13.35 -19.28
C ILE A 21 3.76 14.51 -18.30
N LEU A 22 3.82 15.74 -18.80
CA LEU A 22 3.88 16.94 -17.96
C LEU A 22 2.51 17.28 -17.36
N ASP A 23 1.45 17.03 -18.13
CA ASP A 23 0.08 17.24 -17.66
C ASP A 23 -0.26 16.25 -16.54
N GLN A 24 -0.72 16.80 -15.41
CA GLN A 24 -0.98 16.02 -14.21
C GLN A 24 -2.21 15.11 -14.37
N GLU A 25 -3.26 15.58 -15.02
CA GLU A 25 -4.49 14.79 -15.20
C GLU A 25 -4.23 13.64 -16.18
N GLU A 26 -3.55 13.92 -17.29
CA GLU A 26 -3.12 12.90 -18.26
C GLU A 26 -2.21 11.86 -17.61
N ARG A 27 -1.27 12.29 -16.77
CA ARG A 27 -0.38 11.38 -16.04
C ARG A 27 -1.16 10.49 -15.09
N ILE A 28 -2.13 11.02 -14.35
CA ILE A 28 -3.00 10.23 -13.47
C ILE A 28 -3.82 9.22 -14.30
N GLU A 29 -4.36 9.61 -15.44
CA GLU A 29 -5.12 8.72 -16.33
C GLU A 29 -4.29 7.59 -16.93
N PHE A 30 -3.11 7.94 -17.44
CA PHE A 30 -2.19 6.96 -17.97
C PHE A 30 -1.75 5.98 -16.89
N THR A 31 -1.41 6.50 -15.70
CA THR A 31 -0.98 5.69 -14.55
C THR A 31 -2.10 4.77 -14.07
N ALA A 32 -3.35 5.23 -14.06
CA ALA A 32 -4.51 4.41 -13.71
C ALA A 32 -4.62 3.18 -14.62
N LYS A 33 -4.54 3.37 -15.94
CA LYS A 33 -4.58 2.27 -16.92
C LYS A 33 -3.37 1.34 -16.78
N LEU A 34 -2.18 1.89 -16.52
CA LEU A 34 -0.98 1.10 -16.31
C LEU A 34 -1.07 0.24 -15.05
N LEU A 35 -1.54 0.81 -13.94
CA LEU A 35 -1.74 0.10 -12.68
C LEU A 35 -2.76 -1.03 -12.83
N GLU A 36 -3.86 -0.80 -13.55
CA GLU A 36 -4.85 -1.84 -13.84
C GLU A 36 -4.23 -3.05 -14.53
N ILE A 37 -3.39 -2.84 -15.56
CA ILE A 37 -2.67 -3.92 -16.25
C ILE A 37 -1.73 -4.64 -15.28
N LEU A 38 -0.93 -3.91 -14.51
CA LEU A 38 0.07 -4.51 -13.64
C LEU A 38 -0.57 -5.32 -12.50
N VAL A 39 -1.66 -4.82 -11.91
CA VAL A 39 -2.41 -5.54 -10.87
C VAL A 39 -3.06 -6.80 -11.44
N ASN A 40 -3.61 -6.73 -12.65
CA ASN A 40 -4.14 -7.92 -13.34
C ASN A 40 -3.05 -8.98 -13.62
N GLU A 41 -1.79 -8.55 -13.75
CA GLU A 41 -0.61 -9.41 -13.94
C GLU A 41 0.09 -9.80 -12.61
N ASP A 42 -0.67 -9.74 -11.51
CA ASP A 42 -0.30 -10.15 -10.15
C ASP A 42 0.65 -9.17 -9.42
N MET A 43 0.67 -7.87 -9.74
CA MET A 43 1.46 -6.88 -8.99
C MET A 43 0.84 -6.54 -7.63
N ASP A 44 1.67 -6.45 -6.57
CA ASP A 44 1.25 -5.90 -5.28
C ASP A 44 1.11 -4.36 -5.35
N ALA A 45 -0.13 -3.87 -5.35
CA ALA A 45 -0.42 -2.44 -5.38
C ALA A 45 -0.05 -1.70 -4.07
N TYR A 46 0.05 -2.42 -2.95
CA TYR A 46 0.40 -1.83 -1.65
C TYR A 46 1.85 -1.33 -1.64
N ASP A 47 2.73 -1.99 -2.38
CA ASP A 47 4.15 -1.62 -2.47
C ASP A 47 4.39 -0.28 -3.19
N VAL A 48 3.40 0.23 -3.93
CA VAL A 48 3.51 1.44 -4.78
C VAL A 48 2.58 2.58 -4.36
N GLU A 49 1.64 2.32 -3.44
CA GLU A 49 0.66 3.32 -2.98
C GLU A 49 1.32 4.58 -2.43
N ASP A 50 2.32 4.42 -1.57
CA ASP A 50 3.02 5.53 -0.91
C ASP A 50 4.12 6.18 -1.77
N LEU A 51 4.24 5.79 -3.05
CA LEU A 51 5.26 6.34 -3.93
C LEU A 51 5.01 7.81 -4.27
N HIS A 52 3.77 8.19 -4.57
CA HIS A 52 3.41 9.57 -4.94
C HIS A 52 1.91 9.85 -4.79
N ALA A 53 1.55 11.12 -4.54
CA ALA A 53 0.14 11.53 -4.43
C ALA A 53 -0.69 11.23 -5.70
N GLU A 54 -0.05 11.29 -6.87
CA GLU A 54 -0.67 10.98 -8.15
C GLU A 54 -0.92 9.49 -8.35
N VAL A 55 -0.05 8.63 -7.82
CA VAL A 55 -0.26 7.17 -7.82
C VAL A 55 -1.49 6.84 -6.97
N ARG A 56 -1.64 7.46 -5.80
CA ARG A 56 -2.87 7.34 -4.98
C ARG A 56 -4.11 7.88 -5.69
N ALA A 57 -3.98 8.96 -6.45
CA ALA A 57 -5.09 9.48 -7.26
C ALA A 57 -5.48 8.50 -8.38
N ALA A 58 -4.49 7.89 -9.04
CA ALA A 58 -4.70 6.87 -10.06
C ALA A 58 -5.35 5.60 -9.49
N MET A 59 -4.90 5.12 -8.32
CA MET A 59 -5.49 3.96 -7.62
C MET A 59 -6.96 4.21 -7.25
N ARG A 60 -7.29 5.41 -6.73
CA ARG A 60 -8.68 5.79 -6.46
C ARG A 60 -9.55 5.78 -7.73
N LYS A 61 -8.99 6.16 -8.88
CA LYS A 61 -9.71 6.22 -10.16
C LYS A 61 -10.11 4.83 -10.69
N ILE A 62 -9.29 3.81 -10.42
CA ILE A 62 -9.57 2.41 -10.78
C ILE A 62 -10.33 1.63 -9.70
N GLY A 63 -10.80 2.31 -8.65
CA GLY A 63 -11.54 1.65 -7.57
C GLY A 63 -10.66 0.79 -6.65
N LEU A 64 -9.33 0.86 -6.79
CA LEU A 64 -8.39 0.35 -5.80
C LEU A 64 -8.30 1.34 -4.63
N SER A 65 -9.43 1.53 -3.94
CA SER A 65 -9.47 2.17 -2.62
C SER A 65 -9.14 1.10 -1.61
N ILE A 66 -7.87 0.99 -1.25
CA ILE A 66 -7.45 0.16 -0.13
C ILE A 66 -7.93 0.88 1.13
N ALA A 67 -9.14 0.54 1.59
CA ALA A 67 -9.47 0.69 3.00
C ALA A 67 -8.43 -0.12 3.78
N GLU A 68 -7.82 0.52 4.78
CA GLU A 68 -6.82 -0.06 5.68
C GLU A 68 -7.04 -1.56 5.91
N SER A 69 -6.13 -2.36 5.38
CA SER A 69 -5.68 -3.61 5.97
C SER A 69 -6.74 -4.40 6.79
N GLU A 70 -7.52 -5.26 6.13
CA GLU A 70 -8.02 -6.46 6.84
C GLU A 70 -6.86 -7.31 7.39
N ARG A 71 -5.61 -7.05 6.97
CA ARG A 71 -4.38 -7.61 7.54
C ARG A 71 -4.13 -7.25 9.01
N TYR A 72 -4.85 -6.29 9.62
CA TYR A 72 -4.76 -5.99 11.07
C TYR A 72 -6.02 -6.34 11.89
N GLN A 73 -7.05 -6.97 11.32
CA GLN A 73 -8.22 -7.41 12.12
C GLN A 73 -8.09 -8.83 12.70
N GLN A 74 -7.10 -9.63 12.26
CA GLN A 74 -7.00 -11.02 12.68
C GLN A 74 -6.06 -11.30 13.86
N ASP A 75 -5.29 -10.31 14.31
CA ASP A 75 -4.44 -10.44 15.51
C ASP A 75 -5.05 -9.88 16.81
N ASN A 76 -6.23 -9.26 16.73
CA ASN A 76 -6.92 -8.68 17.91
C ASN A 76 -8.12 -9.47 18.42
N LEU A 77 -8.35 -10.72 17.97
CA LEU A 77 -9.51 -11.53 18.38
C LEU A 77 -9.20 -12.92 18.98
N THR A 78 -7.95 -13.23 19.30
CA THR A 78 -7.61 -14.44 20.08
C THR A 78 -6.60 -14.17 21.20
N CYS A 79 -6.80 -13.11 21.98
CA CYS A 79 -6.25 -13.00 23.35
C CYS A 79 -7.16 -12.12 24.22
N SER A 80 -8.45 -12.45 24.30
CA SER A 80 -9.32 -11.87 25.34
C SER A 80 -9.16 -12.63 26.66
N ALA A 81 -8.64 -11.90 27.63
CA ALA A 81 -8.98 -11.96 29.05
C ALA A 81 -8.64 -13.24 29.86
N SER A 82 -7.42 -13.27 30.39
CA SER A 82 -7.26 -13.45 31.85
C SER A 82 -6.11 -12.56 32.36
N THR A 83 -6.45 -11.53 33.14
CA THR A 83 -5.48 -10.82 34.00
C THR A 83 -5.10 -11.77 35.14
N PRO A 84 -3.86 -11.75 35.69
CA PRO A 84 -3.62 -10.79 36.77
C PRO A 84 -2.16 -10.30 36.98
N GLN A 85 -2.07 -9.18 37.71
CA GLN A 85 -1.03 -8.83 38.71
C GLN A 85 0.28 -8.15 38.25
N LYS A 86 0.30 -6.81 38.36
CA LYS A 86 1.53 -6.00 38.43
C LYS A 86 2.25 -6.26 39.75
N SER A 87 3.42 -6.89 39.73
CA SER A 87 4.36 -6.91 40.85
C SER A 87 5.32 -5.72 40.76
N GLN A 88 5.18 -4.77 41.69
CA GLN A 88 6.10 -3.64 41.87
C GLN A 88 7.35 -4.14 42.61
N TRP A 89 8.48 -4.21 41.92
CA TRP A 89 9.73 -4.80 42.39
C TRP A 89 10.67 -3.82 43.14
N TRP A 90 10.19 -2.63 43.54
CA TRP A 90 11.02 -1.56 44.12
C TRP A 90 10.72 -1.21 45.59
N LYS A 91 10.08 -2.10 46.37
CA LYS A 91 9.79 -1.89 47.81
C LYS A 91 10.44 -2.93 48.73
N ILE A 92 11.73 -3.22 48.55
CA ILE A 92 12.51 -3.97 49.54
C ILE A 92 13.75 -3.15 49.90
N TRP A 93 13.56 -2.21 50.83
CA TRP A 93 14.51 -1.68 51.81
C TRP A 93 13.70 -1.37 53.07
#